data_AF-A0A947ZES9-F1
#
_entry.id   AF-A0A947ZES9-F1
#
_cell.length_a   1.000
_cell.length_b   1.000
_cell.length_c   1.000
_cell.angle_alpha   90.00
_cell.angle_beta   90.00
_cell.angle_gamma   90.00
#
_symmetry.space_group_name_H-M   'P 1'
#
loop_
_entity.id
_entity.type
_entity.pdbx_description
1 polymer ?
#
loop_
_entity_poly.entity_id
_entity_poly.type
_entity_poly.pdbx_seq_one_letter_code
_entity_poly.pdbx_strand_id
1 'polypeptide(L)'
;MKFLLLLGCVLPLLGCKITKLTSSEPEVPSLMVPSSPRQSQTDQTPSITLDGLLTEPQWEQSARTTPFVHPGSGDQIPGNFGGSARLFWDSTWLYIAFEVRDPSPTSPFLPEAVDPHIWSRASGVEIMIQPGDFADNKHYFEVQVDMKGSLWDTHFSDYNQPRTKKRGLTLFGHQSWDSHTKRAVKLTAAGYTLEMAIPWSALSFKKPPDRAINLPPKSKDIWRLNLYVFRDAQRLSRAWSPLLGKGNFHRTSRFGRVSFR
;
A
#
# COMPACT_ATOMS: atom_id res chain seq x y z
N MET A 1 -14.87 -49.32 67.39
CA MET A 1 -14.58 -48.13 68.22
C MET A 1 -13.08 -47.92 68.29
N LYS A 2 -12.53 -46.97 67.51
CA LYS A 2 -11.26 -46.27 67.77
C LYS A 2 -11.17 -45.10 66.77
N PHE A 3 -11.30 -43.90 67.31
CA PHE A 3 -11.03 -42.63 66.63
C PHE A 3 -9.52 -42.52 66.38
N LEU A 4 -9.12 -42.03 65.20
CA LEU A 4 -7.80 -41.48 64.98
C LEU A 4 -7.95 -40.13 64.27
N LEU A 5 -7.69 -39.05 65.00
CA LEU A 5 -7.52 -37.70 64.46
C LEU A 5 -6.26 -37.68 63.58
N LEU A 6 -6.37 -37.09 62.39
CA LEU A 6 -5.23 -36.57 61.65
C LEU A 6 -5.41 -35.05 61.48
N LEU A 7 -4.59 -34.30 62.22
CA LEU A 7 -4.26 -32.91 61.91
C LEU A 7 -3.26 -32.94 60.74
N GLY A 8 -3.61 -32.31 59.62
CA GLY A 8 -2.75 -32.18 58.44
C GLY A 8 -2.67 -30.73 57.97
N CYS A 9 -1.45 -30.20 57.96
CA CYS A 9 -1.03 -28.83 57.65
C CYS A 9 -1.71 -28.15 56.46
N VAL A 10 -2.08 -26.86 56.64
CA VAL A 10 -2.38 -25.93 55.55
C VAL A 10 -1.07 -25.30 55.08
N LEU A 11 -0.58 -25.68 53.90
CA LEU A 11 0.48 -24.92 53.21
C LEU A 11 -0.15 -23.72 52.47
N PRO A 12 0.43 -22.52 52.55
CA PRO A 12 -0.01 -21.41 51.71
C PRO A 12 0.46 -21.66 50.26
N LEU A 13 -0.49 -21.74 49.34
CA LEU A 13 -0.22 -21.68 47.90
C LEU A 13 0.37 -20.31 47.57
N LEU A 14 1.69 -20.25 47.34
CA LEU A 14 2.31 -19.10 46.68
C LEU A 14 1.74 -19.02 45.26
N GLY A 15 0.82 -18.09 45.05
CA GLY A 15 0.29 -17.77 43.73
C GLY A 15 1.40 -17.26 42.83
N CYS A 16 1.88 -18.11 41.91
CA CYS A 16 2.70 -17.71 40.79
C CYS A 16 1.84 -16.80 39.90
N LYS A 17 2.01 -15.48 40.01
CA LYS A 17 1.43 -14.53 39.05
C LYS A 17 2.12 -14.75 37.71
N ILE A 18 1.51 -15.58 36.87
CA ILE A 18 1.85 -15.64 35.45
C ILE A 18 1.44 -14.30 34.85
N THR A 19 2.40 -13.38 34.71
CA THR A 19 2.25 -12.18 33.92
C THR A 19 2.04 -12.64 32.47
N LYS A 20 0.81 -12.57 31.97
CA LYS A 20 0.55 -12.69 30.53
C LYS A 20 1.38 -11.63 29.83
N LEU A 21 2.45 -12.05 29.15
CA LEU A 21 3.10 -11.25 28.13
C LEU A 21 2.04 -10.97 27.06
N THR A 22 1.42 -9.79 27.11
CA THR A 22 0.65 -9.27 26.00
C THR A 22 1.65 -9.01 24.88
N SER A 23 1.77 -9.92 23.92
CA SER A 23 2.53 -9.65 22.70
C SER A 23 1.84 -8.47 22.00
N SER A 24 2.42 -7.28 22.08
CA SER A 24 1.99 -6.16 21.25
C SER A 24 2.10 -6.58 19.79
N GLU A 25 1.07 -6.30 19.00
CA GLU A 25 1.09 -6.61 17.57
C GLU A 25 2.33 -5.97 16.92
N PRO A 26 3.01 -6.66 15.97
CA PRO A 26 4.15 -6.09 15.27
C PRO A 26 3.75 -4.79 14.58
N GLU A 27 4.54 -3.74 14.80
CA GLU A 27 4.30 -2.41 14.23
C GLU A 27 4.34 -2.47 12.69
N VAL A 28 3.63 -1.55 12.04
CA VAL A 28 3.73 -1.33 10.59
C VAL A 28 4.89 -0.36 10.30
N PRO A 29 5.56 -0.46 9.14
CA PRO A 29 6.60 0.50 8.78
C PRO A 29 6.03 1.92 8.69
N SER A 30 6.89 2.90 8.99
CA SER A 30 6.58 4.32 8.84
C SER A 30 7.51 4.96 7.81
N LEU A 31 6.98 5.89 7.03
CA LEU A 31 7.73 6.67 6.04
C LEU A 31 7.37 8.16 6.18
N MET A 32 8.38 9.00 6.12
CA MET A 32 8.21 10.46 6.20
C MET A 32 8.41 11.03 4.80
N VAL A 33 7.33 11.54 4.21
CA VAL A 33 7.28 11.93 2.81
C VAL A 33 7.42 13.45 2.70
N PRO A 34 8.53 13.95 2.14
CA PRO A 34 8.79 15.38 2.06
C PRO A 34 7.97 16.04 0.96
N SER A 35 7.59 17.28 1.18
CA SER A 35 7.09 18.17 0.14
C SER A 35 8.22 18.66 -0.75
N SER A 36 7.94 18.79 -2.04
CA SER A 36 8.75 19.53 -3.00
C SER A 36 8.33 21.00 -3.01
N PRO A 37 9.23 21.97 -3.27
CA PRO A 37 8.88 23.37 -3.38
C PRO A 37 7.71 23.61 -4.35
N ARG A 38 6.79 24.49 -3.94
CA ARG A 38 5.57 24.83 -4.68
C ARG A 38 5.90 25.43 -6.05
N GLN A 39 5.45 24.78 -7.13
CA GLN A 39 5.17 25.47 -8.39
C GLN A 39 3.75 26.06 -8.37
N SER A 40 3.48 27.05 -9.21
CA SER A 40 2.18 27.76 -9.27
C SER A 40 0.98 26.81 -9.22
N GLN A 41 0.00 27.10 -8.35
CA GLN A 41 -1.18 26.27 -8.05
C GLN A 41 -2.15 26.03 -9.23
N THR A 42 -1.83 26.50 -10.42
CA THR A 42 -2.73 26.48 -11.58
C THR A 42 -2.48 25.35 -12.57
N ASP A 43 -1.40 24.57 -12.41
CA ASP A 43 -1.05 23.55 -13.41
C ASP A 43 -1.66 22.18 -13.08
N GLN A 44 -2.46 21.65 -14.02
CA GLN A 44 -2.98 20.27 -14.00
C GLN A 44 -1.94 19.28 -14.55
N THR A 45 -0.67 19.68 -14.59
CA THR A 45 0.45 18.90 -15.08
C THR A 45 1.38 18.55 -13.89
N PRO A 46 1.97 17.34 -13.86
CA PRO A 46 3.04 17.03 -12.92
C PRO A 46 4.18 18.07 -12.95
N SER A 47 4.73 18.40 -11.78
CA SER A 47 5.84 19.36 -11.64
C SER A 47 7.20 18.78 -12.03
N ILE A 48 7.25 17.47 -12.26
CA ILE A 48 8.38 16.74 -12.82
C ILE A 48 7.98 16.11 -14.14
N THR A 49 8.96 15.86 -15.01
CA THR A 49 8.76 14.96 -16.15
C THR A 49 8.55 13.55 -15.61
N LEU A 50 7.58 12.83 -16.19
CA LEU A 50 7.37 11.41 -15.92
C LEU A 50 7.79 10.67 -17.19
N ASP A 51 8.96 10.05 -17.16
CA ASP A 51 9.52 9.29 -18.28
C ASP A 51 10.05 7.90 -17.88
N GLY A 52 9.95 7.58 -16.58
CA GLY A 52 10.39 6.33 -15.98
C GLY A 52 11.89 6.29 -15.67
N LEU A 53 12.65 7.38 -15.85
CA LEU A 53 14.11 7.37 -15.66
C LEU A 53 14.55 7.70 -14.24
N LEU A 54 13.71 8.36 -13.43
CA LEU A 54 14.02 8.80 -12.06
C LEU A 54 15.25 9.71 -12.01
N THR A 55 15.41 10.60 -12.99
CA THR A 55 16.59 11.47 -13.11
C THR A 55 16.38 12.86 -12.50
N GLU A 56 15.14 13.18 -12.14
CA GLU A 56 14.74 14.45 -11.57
C GLU A 56 15.29 14.58 -10.14
N PRO A 57 15.84 15.75 -9.75
CA PRO A 57 16.42 15.97 -8.42
C PRO A 57 15.46 15.69 -7.26
N GLN A 58 14.15 15.83 -7.48
CA GLN A 58 13.12 15.52 -6.49
C GLN A 58 13.16 14.05 -6.06
N TRP A 59 13.53 13.13 -6.96
CA TRP A 59 13.67 11.71 -6.61
C TRP A 59 14.87 11.43 -5.72
N GLU A 60 15.90 12.26 -5.73
CA GLU A 60 17.04 12.16 -4.79
C GLU A 60 16.64 12.61 -3.39
N GLN A 61 15.77 13.60 -3.29
CA GLN A 61 15.28 14.16 -2.03
C GLN A 61 14.05 13.42 -1.48
N SER A 62 13.44 12.55 -2.29
CA SER A 62 12.25 11.79 -1.94
C SER A 62 12.49 10.81 -0.79
N ALA A 63 11.40 10.46 -0.10
CA ALA A 63 11.43 9.40 0.90
C ALA A 63 11.55 8.05 0.23
N ARG A 64 12.39 7.16 0.77
CA ARG A 64 12.59 5.81 0.22
C ARG A 64 12.09 4.75 1.18
N THR A 65 11.35 3.77 0.67
CA THR A 65 10.97 2.60 1.46
C THR A 65 12.19 1.71 1.70
N THR A 66 12.08 0.82 2.69
CA THR A 66 12.91 -0.39 2.72
C THR A 66 12.60 -1.29 1.52
N PRO A 67 13.50 -2.22 1.16
CA PRO A 67 13.18 -3.28 0.20
C PRO A 67 11.93 -4.04 0.64
N PHE A 68 11.06 -4.36 -0.32
CA PHE A 68 9.82 -5.07 -0.06
C PHE A 68 10.06 -6.53 0.34
N VAL A 69 9.22 -7.02 1.24
CA VAL A 69 9.34 -8.33 1.90
C VAL A 69 8.23 -9.30 1.47
N HIS A 70 8.29 -10.55 1.94
CA HIS A 70 7.19 -11.50 1.77
C HIS A 70 5.89 -10.92 2.37
N PRO A 71 4.79 -10.78 1.59
CA PRO A 71 3.56 -10.16 2.10
C PRO A 71 2.95 -10.91 3.29
N GLY A 72 3.03 -12.24 3.28
CA GLY A 72 2.56 -13.11 4.36
C GLY A 72 3.38 -13.03 5.65
N SER A 73 4.67 -13.38 5.62
CA SER A 73 5.51 -13.52 6.82
C SER A 73 6.32 -12.28 7.20
N GLY A 74 6.57 -11.35 6.26
CA GLY A 74 7.49 -10.23 6.46
C GLY A 74 8.97 -10.56 6.25
N ASP A 75 9.29 -11.79 5.83
CA ASP A 75 10.68 -12.21 5.60
C ASP A 75 11.28 -11.56 4.35
N GLN A 76 12.60 -11.34 4.38
CA GLN A 76 13.36 -11.05 3.17
C GLN A 76 13.32 -12.27 2.25
N ILE A 77 13.03 -12.06 0.96
CA ILE A 77 13.04 -13.14 -0.02
C ILE A 77 14.28 -12.95 -0.91
N PRO A 78 15.24 -13.88 -0.89
CA PRO A 78 16.41 -13.81 -1.76
C PRO A 78 16.03 -14.00 -3.24
N GLY A 79 16.89 -13.50 -4.13
CA GLY A 79 16.75 -13.65 -5.58
C GLY A 79 16.48 -12.34 -6.32
N ASN A 80 16.17 -12.46 -7.61
CA ASN A 80 16.16 -11.33 -8.54
C ASN A 80 14.78 -10.69 -8.72
N PHE A 81 13.77 -11.12 -7.96
CA PHE A 81 12.44 -10.49 -7.93
C PHE A 81 12.24 -9.70 -6.64
N GLY A 82 12.04 -8.39 -6.77
CA GLY A 82 11.98 -7.47 -5.65
C GLY A 82 11.52 -6.08 -6.05
N GLY A 83 11.24 -5.24 -5.06
CA GLY A 83 10.86 -3.85 -5.30
C GLY A 83 11.22 -2.95 -4.13
N SER A 84 11.31 -1.67 -4.42
CA SER A 84 11.28 -0.57 -3.45
C SER A 84 10.59 0.62 -4.09
N ALA A 85 10.13 1.55 -3.26
CA ALA A 85 9.47 2.75 -3.75
C ALA A 85 10.10 4.03 -3.20
N ARG A 86 9.85 5.12 -3.94
CA ARG A 86 10.18 6.50 -3.58
C ARG A 86 8.92 7.34 -3.58
N LEU A 87 8.78 8.25 -2.62
CA LEU A 87 7.61 9.10 -2.49
C LEU A 87 8.01 10.52 -2.14
N PHE A 88 7.35 11.48 -2.78
CA PHE A 88 7.33 12.89 -2.39
C PHE A 88 5.97 13.48 -2.81
N TRP A 89 5.72 14.75 -2.49
CA TRP A 89 4.47 15.39 -2.88
C TRP A 89 4.61 16.88 -3.13
N ASP A 90 3.62 17.48 -3.78
CA ASP A 90 3.44 18.93 -3.86
C ASP A 90 1.96 19.30 -3.59
N SER A 91 1.57 20.55 -3.78
CA SER A 91 0.19 20.99 -3.52
C SER A 91 -0.88 20.35 -4.40
N THR A 92 -0.50 19.70 -5.50
CA THR A 92 -1.41 19.16 -6.52
C THR A 92 -1.31 17.64 -6.63
N TRP A 93 -0.12 17.06 -6.44
CA TRP A 93 0.16 15.65 -6.71
C TRP A 93 0.85 14.93 -5.55
N LEU A 94 0.48 13.66 -5.39
CA LEU A 94 1.30 12.64 -4.73
C LEU A 94 2.14 11.93 -5.79
N TYR A 95 3.46 11.94 -5.62
CA TYR A 95 4.39 11.24 -6.52
C TYR A 95 4.85 9.95 -5.89
N ILE A 96 4.83 8.87 -6.68
CA ILE A 96 5.29 7.55 -6.28
C ILE A 96 6.11 6.99 -7.43
N ALA A 97 7.34 6.57 -7.15
CA ALA A 97 8.14 5.79 -8.09
C ALA A 97 8.42 4.40 -7.53
N PHE A 98 8.48 3.42 -8.42
CA PHE A 98 8.88 2.04 -8.13
C PHE A 98 10.15 1.71 -8.89
N GLU A 99 11.09 1.06 -8.18
CA GLU A 99 12.25 0.40 -8.77
C GLU A 99 12.02 -1.10 -8.62
N VAL A 100 11.61 -1.77 -9.71
CA VAL A 100 11.23 -3.19 -9.71
C VAL A 100 12.32 -4.02 -10.35
N ARG A 101 12.84 -4.98 -9.58
CA ARG A 101 13.68 -6.05 -10.08
C ARG A 101 12.77 -7.19 -10.52
N ASP A 102 12.79 -7.49 -11.81
CA ASP A 102 12.04 -8.58 -12.43
C ASP A 102 12.82 -9.00 -13.69
N PRO A 103 13.47 -10.18 -13.74
CA PRO A 103 14.28 -10.57 -14.88
C PRO A 103 13.46 -10.91 -16.14
N SER A 104 12.14 -11.07 -16.01
CA SER A 104 11.26 -11.43 -17.13
C SER A 104 9.84 -10.91 -16.90
N PRO A 105 9.65 -9.58 -16.85
CA PRO A 105 8.34 -9.00 -16.67
C PRO A 105 7.48 -9.27 -17.91
N THR A 106 6.19 -9.47 -17.70
CA THR A 106 5.26 -9.74 -18.81
C THR A 106 3.98 -8.94 -18.63
N SER A 107 3.35 -8.56 -19.73
CA SER A 107 1.98 -8.07 -19.70
C SER A 107 1.30 -8.37 -21.04
N PRO A 108 0.06 -8.93 -21.03
CA PRO A 108 -0.76 -9.09 -22.22
C PRO A 108 -1.53 -7.82 -22.59
N PHE A 109 -1.51 -6.79 -21.74
CA PHE A 109 -2.34 -5.60 -21.88
C PHE A 109 -1.62 -4.52 -22.70
N LEU A 110 -2.42 -3.63 -23.29
CA LEU A 110 -1.95 -2.40 -23.93
C LEU A 110 -2.11 -1.24 -22.94
N PRO A 111 -1.26 -0.20 -22.99
CA PRO A 111 -1.34 0.93 -22.06
C PRO A 111 -2.73 1.61 -22.00
N GLU A 112 -3.48 1.58 -23.11
CA GLU A 112 -4.81 2.16 -23.29
C GLU A 112 -5.96 1.19 -22.96
N ALA A 113 -5.67 -0.02 -22.50
CA ALA A 113 -6.68 -0.97 -22.09
C ALA A 113 -7.56 -0.40 -20.97
N VAL A 114 -8.87 -0.60 -21.07
CA VAL A 114 -9.85 -0.13 -20.09
C VAL A 114 -10.05 -1.20 -19.02
N ASP A 115 -9.77 -0.85 -17.77
CA ASP A 115 -9.89 -1.69 -16.57
C ASP A 115 -9.37 -3.13 -16.73
N PRO A 116 -8.14 -3.34 -17.23
CA PRO A 116 -7.56 -4.67 -17.28
C PRO A 116 -7.38 -5.23 -15.86
N HIS A 117 -7.72 -6.50 -15.65
CA HIS A 117 -7.43 -7.18 -14.39
C HIS A 117 -5.92 -7.49 -14.29
N ILE A 118 -5.09 -6.46 -14.04
CA ILE A 118 -3.62 -6.51 -14.07
C ILE A 118 -3.09 -7.65 -13.20
N TRP A 119 -3.58 -7.73 -11.96
CA TRP A 119 -3.24 -8.77 -10.99
C TRP A 119 -3.36 -10.20 -11.48
N SER A 120 -4.17 -10.46 -12.51
CA SER A 120 -4.45 -11.82 -12.98
C SER A 120 -3.44 -12.35 -14.00
N ARG A 121 -2.76 -11.47 -14.74
CA ARG A 121 -1.99 -11.88 -15.94
C ARG A 121 -0.73 -11.07 -16.23
N ALA A 122 -0.40 -10.05 -15.44
CA ALA A 122 0.76 -9.19 -15.69
C ALA A 122 1.72 -9.12 -14.51
N SER A 123 2.95 -8.72 -14.80
CA SER A 123 3.89 -8.12 -13.85
C SER A 123 3.49 -6.65 -13.64
N GLY A 124 3.37 -6.23 -12.40
CA GLY A 124 2.91 -4.89 -12.07
C GLY A 124 3.15 -4.50 -10.63
N VAL A 125 2.65 -3.32 -10.29
CA VAL A 125 2.65 -2.76 -8.95
C VAL A 125 1.21 -2.52 -8.50
N GLU A 126 1.00 -2.50 -7.20
CA GLU A 126 -0.29 -2.15 -6.58
C GLU A 126 -0.06 -1.17 -5.44
N ILE A 127 -0.85 -0.10 -5.44
CA ILE A 127 -0.82 0.97 -4.48
C ILE A 127 -2.16 0.95 -3.77
N MET A 128 -2.11 0.79 -2.46
CA MET A 128 -3.26 0.89 -1.57
C MET A 128 -3.16 2.16 -0.75
N ILE A 129 -4.22 2.97 -0.74
CA ILE A 129 -4.21 4.27 -0.06
C ILE A 129 -5.47 4.41 0.78
N GLN A 130 -5.32 4.51 2.10
CA GLN A 130 -6.34 4.99 3.00
C GLN A 130 -5.94 6.41 3.48
N PRO A 131 -6.67 7.46 3.07
CA PRO A 131 -6.49 8.78 3.65
C PRO A 131 -6.78 8.78 5.15
N GLY A 132 -5.84 9.33 5.93
CA GLY A 132 -5.90 9.33 7.40
C GLY A 132 -5.34 8.06 8.07
N ASP A 133 -5.11 8.16 9.38
CA ASP A 133 -4.54 7.08 10.21
C ASP A 133 -5.64 6.25 10.89
N PHE A 134 -6.58 5.75 10.09
CA PHE A 134 -7.82 5.14 10.60
C PHE A 134 -7.74 3.63 10.82
N ALA A 135 -7.03 2.90 9.95
CA ALA A 135 -6.81 1.45 10.08
C ALA A 135 -8.10 0.62 10.24
N ASP A 136 -9.22 1.09 9.69
CA ASP A 136 -10.58 0.56 9.93
C ASP A 136 -11.18 -0.19 8.72
N ASN A 137 -10.36 -0.42 7.68
CA ASN A 137 -10.75 -1.07 6.43
C ASN A 137 -11.79 -0.34 5.57
N LYS A 138 -12.09 0.93 5.86
CA LYS A 138 -13.08 1.71 5.13
C LYS A 138 -12.41 2.77 4.27
N HIS A 139 -13.11 3.16 3.22
CA HIS A 139 -12.74 4.32 2.40
C HIS A 139 -11.26 4.31 2.00
N TYR A 140 -10.88 3.35 1.15
CA TYR A 140 -9.53 3.23 0.62
C TYR A 140 -9.54 3.03 -0.89
N PHE A 141 -8.46 3.47 -1.53
CA PHE A 141 -8.24 3.43 -2.97
C PHE A 141 -7.25 2.33 -3.31
N GLU A 142 -7.39 1.79 -4.51
CA GLU A 142 -6.47 0.86 -5.11
C GLU A 142 -6.12 1.35 -6.52
N VAL A 143 -4.83 1.37 -6.82
CA VAL A 143 -4.31 1.67 -8.15
C VAL A 143 -3.28 0.59 -8.51
N GLN A 144 -3.46 -0.05 -9.66
CA GLN A 144 -2.52 -1.01 -10.22
C GLN A 144 -1.97 -0.47 -11.54
N VAL A 145 -0.66 -0.63 -11.73
CA VAL A 145 0.00 -0.30 -12.99
C VAL A 145 0.93 -1.43 -13.38
N ASP A 146 0.84 -1.88 -14.63
CA ASP A 146 1.70 -2.94 -15.14
C ASP A 146 3.00 -2.44 -15.76
N MET A 147 3.90 -3.35 -16.14
CA MET A 147 5.18 -3.01 -16.76
C MET A 147 5.08 -2.26 -18.10
N LYS A 148 3.91 -2.25 -18.76
CA LYS A 148 3.66 -1.48 -19.99
C LYS A 148 2.98 -0.15 -19.70
N GLY A 149 2.58 0.08 -18.45
CA GLY A 149 1.79 1.23 -18.07
C GLY A 149 0.30 1.06 -18.34
N SER A 150 -0.26 -0.14 -18.44
CA SER A 150 -1.72 -0.29 -18.32
C SER A 150 -2.14 0.06 -16.89
N LEU A 151 -3.30 0.71 -16.73
CA LEU A 151 -3.82 1.18 -15.44
C LEU A 151 -5.12 0.46 -15.13
N TRP A 152 -5.28 0.05 -13.87
CA TRP A 152 -6.56 -0.33 -13.30
C TRP A 152 -6.70 0.36 -11.95
N ASP A 153 -7.86 0.96 -11.70
CA ASP A 153 -8.10 1.70 -10.48
C ASP A 153 -9.51 1.50 -9.95
N THR A 154 -9.64 1.62 -8.64
CA THR A 154 -10.94 1.51 -7.95
C THR A 154 -10.83 2.12 -6.56
N HIS A 155 -11.97 2.26 -5.90
CA HIS A 155 -11.98 2.46 -4.46
C HIS A 155 -12.99 1.54 -3.80
N PHE A 156 -12.79 1.31 -2.51
CA PHE A 156 -13.61 0.45 -1.69
C PHE A 156 -14.21 1.24 -0.53
N SER A 157 -15.47 0.95 -0.23
CA SER A 157 -16.16 1.54 0.92
C SER A 157 -15.87 0.77 2.20
N ASP A 158 -15.62 -0.53 2.09
CA ASP A 158 -15.35 -1.44 3.21
C ASP A 158 -14.38 -2.55 2.76
N TYR A 159 -14.01 -3.47 3.66
CA TYR A 159 -13.04 -4.53 3.40
C TYR A 159 -13.45 -5.41 2.20
N ASN A 160 -12.73 -5.28 1.08
CA ASN A 160 -13.03 -5.88 -0.22
C ASN A 160 -14.46 -5.63 -0.71
N GLN A 161 -15.09 -4.51 -0.35
CA GLN A 161 -16.46 -4.20 -0.75
C GLN A 161 -16.62 -2.78 -1.31
N PRO A 162 -17.50 -2.59 -2.30
CA PRO A 162 -18.45 -3.58 -2.82
C PRO A 162 -17.82 -4.59 -3.79
N ARG A 163 -18.41 -5.78 -3.89
CA ARG A 163 -18.20 -6.72 -5.01
C ARG A 163 -19.54 -7.02 -5.65
N THR A 164 -19.69 -6.62 -6.89
CA THR A 164 -20.96 -6.77 -7.62
C THR A 164 -20.74 -7.56 -8.90
N LYS A 165 -21.83 -8.08 -9.48
CA LYS A 165 -21.80 -8.69 -10.81
C LYS A 165 -22.57 -7.81 -11.78
N LYS A 166 -21.97 -7.48 -12.91
CA LYS A 166 -22.61 -6.76 -14.02
C LYS A 166 -22.30 -7.47 -15.31
N ARG A 167 -23.35 -7.90 -16.03
CA ARG A 167 -23.22 -8.63 -17.31
C ARG A 167 -22.26 -9.84 -17.26
N GLY A 168 -22.32 -10.62 -16.17
CA GLY A 168 -21.48 -11.80 -15.98
C GLY A 168 -20.05 -11.52 -15.48
N LEU A 169 -19.61 -10.26 -15.44
CA LEU A 169 -18.31 -9.85 -14.93
C LEU A 169 -18.43 -9.43 -13.46
N THR A 170 -17.42 -9.78 -12.66
CA THR A 170 -17.31 -9.29 -11.28
C THR A 170 -16.61 -7.94 -11.30
N LEU A 171 -17.26 -6.93 -10.73
CA LEU A 171 -16.69 -5.60 -10.49
C LEU A 171 -16.15 -5.56 -9.07
N PHE A 172 -14.93 -5.05 -8.92
CA PHE A 172 -14.24 -4.96 -7.63
C PHE A 172 -14.16 -3.50 -7.20
N GLY A 173 -14.85 -3.16 -6.11
CA GLY A 173 -14.98 -1.80 -5.65
C GLY A 173 -15.86 -0.96 -6.58
N HIS A 174 -15.61 0.35 -6.55
CA HIS A 174 -16.28 1.36 -7.37
C HIS A 174 -15.41 1.72 -8.59
N GLN A 175 -15.30 0.80 -9.55
CA GLN A 175 -14.47 0.95 -10.78
C GLN A 175 -14.88 2.09 -11.71
N SER A 176 -15.97 2.81 -11.43
CA SER A 176 -16.30 4.04 -12.18
C SER A 176 -15.50 5.26 -11.72
N TRP A 177 -14.73 5.12 -10.63
CA TRP A 177 -13.79 6.15 -10.19
C TRP A 177 -12.55 6.11 -11.07
N ASP A 178 -12.06 7.29 -11.45
CA ASP A 178 -10.83 7.47 -12.22
C ASP A 178 -9.81 8.14 -11.30
N SER A 179 -8.66 7.51 -11.13
CA SER A 179 -7.56 8.04 -10.32
C SER A 179 -6.89 9.25 -10.97
N HIS A 180 -7.11 9.47 -12.28
CA HIS A 180 -6.43 10.44 -13.13
C HIS A 180 -4.90 10.34 -13.08
N THR A 181 -4.39 9.15 -12.74
CA THR A 181 -2.97 8.90 -12.53
C THR A 181 -2.17 9.11 -13.82
N LYS A 182 -1.22 10.05 -13.75
CA LYS A 182 -0.17 10.18 -14.78
C LYS A 182 0.94 9.18 -14.45
N ARG A 183 1.47 8.51 -15.47
CA ARG A 183 2.45 7.44 -15.27
C ARG A 183 3.37 7.27 -16.48
N ALA A 184 4.60 6.82 -16.22
CA ALA A 184 5.55 6.41 -17.24
C ALA A 184 6.36 5.21 -16.75
N VAL A 185 6.66 4.28 -17.66
CA VAL A 185 7.43 3.08 -17.35
C VAL A 185 8.64 2.99 -18.25
N LYS A 186 9.79 2.63 -17.67
CA LYS A 186 11.01 2.33 -18.40
C LYS A 186 11.48 0.92 -18.07
N LEU A 187 11.69 0.11 -19.10
CA LEU A 187 12.39 -1.17 -18.95
C LEU A 187 13.88 -0.92 -18.67
N THR A 188 14.44 -1.70 -17.76
CA THR A 188 15.86 -1.70 -17.40
C THR A 188 16.45 -3.09 -17.60
N ALA A 189 17.77 -3.22 -17.51
CA ALA A 189 18.42 -4.54 -17.60
C ALA A 189 17.99 -5.51 -16.49
N ALA A 190 17.56 -4.99 -15.33
CA ALA A 190 17.20 -5.80 -14.16
C ALA A 190 15.67 -5.92 -13.93
N GLY A 191 14.86 -5.24 -14.73
CA GLY A 191 13.40 -5.18 -14.58
C GLY A 191 12.84 -3.90 -15.16
N TYR A 192 12.23 -3.05 -14.33
CA TYR A 192 11.64 -1.81 -14.79
C TYR A 192 11.51 -0.78 -13.67
N THR A 193 11.42 0.48 -14.07
CA THR A 193 11.10 1.61 -13.23
C THR A 193 9.77 2.19 -13.66
N LEU A 194 8.98 2.63 -12.69
CA LEU A 194 7.66 3.23 -12.92
C LEU A 194 7.60 4.51 -12.12
N GLU A 195 7.18 5.60 -12.74
CA GLU A 195 6.87 6.86 -12.09
C GLU A 195 5.38 7.13 -12.20
N MET A 196 4.80 7.66 -11.12
CA MET A 196 3.38 7.97 -11.03
C MET A 196 3.18 9.32 -10.34
N ALA A 197 2.18 10.06 -10.80
CA ALA A 197 1.62 11.22 -10.12
C ALA A 197 0.10 11.05 -10.00
N ILE A 198 -0.40 11.02 -8.77
CA ILE A 198 -1.84 10.91 -8.44
C ILE A 198 -2.30 12.29 -7.93
N PRO A 199 -3.30 12.93 -8.57
CA PRO A 199 -3.75 14.23 -8.13
C PRO A 199 -4.53 14.09 -6.84
N TRP A 200 -4.30 14.98 -5.88
CA TRP A 200 -4.98 14.93 -4.59
C TRP A 200 -6.50 14.97 -4.73
N SER A 201 -7.02 15.71 -5.70
CA SER A 201 -8.47 15.80 -5.98
C SER A 201 -9.14 14.44 -6.21
N ALA A 202 -8.43 13.47 -6.80
CA ALA A 202 -8.94 12.12 -7.04
C ALA A 202 -9.09 11.29 -5.76
N LEU A 203 -8.35 11.63 -4.70
CA LEU A 203 -8.36 10.92 -3.41
C LEU A 203 -9.42 11.48 -2.43
N SER A 204 -10.42 12.18 -2.94
CA SER A 204 -11.59 12.64 -2.19
C SER A 204 -12.73 11.61 -2.23
N PHE A 205 -13.44 11.43 -1.11
CA PHE A 205 -14.66 10.63 -1.09
C PHE A 205 -15.90 11.51 -1.27
N LYS A 206 -16.84 11.08 -2.13
CA LYS A 206 -18.15 11.74 -2.27
C LYS A 206 -18.94 11.79 -0.96
N LYS A 207 -18.77 10.77 -0.12
CA LYS A 207 -19.20 10.75 1.29
C LYS A 207 -17.94 10.68 2.14
N PRO A 208 -17.50 11.81 2.74
CA PRO A 208 -16.30 11.79 3.56
C PRO A 208 -16.50 10.82 4.72
N PRO A 209 -15.43 10.15 5.19
CA PRO A 209 -15.49 9.40 6.44
C PRO A 209 -15.98 10.33 7.56
N ASP A 210 -16.55 9.77 8.64
CA ASP A 210 -17.02 10.52 9.81
C ASP A 210 -15.94 11.40 10.48
N ARG A 211 -14.70 11.28 10.00
CA ARG A 211 -13.49 11.94 10.48
C ARG A 211 -12.88 12.77 9.36
N ALA A 212 -12.60 14.05 9.65
CA ALA A 212 -12.02 14.97 8.68
C ALA A 212 -10.62 14.52 8.24
N ILE A 213 -10.34 14.70 6.94
CA ILE A 213 -9.02 14.54 6.33
C ILE A 213 -8.64 15.85 5.63
N ASN A 214 -7.37 16.21 5.58
CA ASN A 214 -6.91 17.32 4.72
C ASN A 214 -6.53 16.79 3.34
N LEU A 215 -6.87 17.55 2.29
CA LEU A 215 -6.57 17.20 0.91
C LEU A 215 -6.15 18.48 0.14
N PRO A 216 -4.86 18.65 -0.23
CA PRO A 216 -3.73 17.80 0.11
C PRO A 216 -3.50 17.67 1.64
N PRO A 217 -2.73 16.66 2.09
CA PRO A 217 -2.31 16.54 3.49
C PRO A 217 -1.65 17.83 3.99
N LYS A 218 -1.89 18.18 5.26
CA LYS A 218 -1.10 19.19 5.96
C LYS A 218 0.16 18.56 6.53
N SER A 219 1.17 19.40 6.80
CA SER A 219 2.38 18.93 7.48
C SER A 219 2.01 18.22 8.79
N LYS A 220 2.61 17.04 9.00
CA LYS A 220 2.36 16.06 10.08
C LYS A 220 1.09 15.23 9.97
N ASP A 221 0.25 15.43 8.95
CA ASP A 221 -0.82 14.48 8.68
C ASP A 221 -0.24 13.10 8.41
N ILE A 222 -0.96 12.06 8.87
CA ILE A 222 -0.58 10.66 8.68
C ILE A 222 -1.66 9.97 7.89
N TRP A 223 -1.28 9.36 6.78
CA TRP A 223 -2.13 8.47 5.99
C TRP A 223 -1.58 7.05 6.04
N ARG A 224 -2.41 6.11 5.60
CA ARG A 224 -2.10 4.68 5.58
C ARG A 224 -1.90 4.22 4.13
N LEU A 225 -0.71 3.76 3.78
CA LEU A 225 -0.42 3.24 2.44
C LEU A 225 0.16 1.82 2.51
N ASN A 226 -0.10 1.01 1.48
CA ASN A 226 0.74 -0.15 1.20
C ASN A 226 1.10 -0.21 -0.28
N LEU A 227 2.25 -0.80 -0.55
CA LEU A 227 2.87 -0.82 -1.86
C LEU A 227 3.30 -2.24 -2.13
N TYR A 228 2.92 -2.76 -3.29
CA TYR A 228 3.24 -4.11 -3.71
C TYR A 228 3.89 -4.10 -5.08
N VAL A 229 4.78 -5.06 -5.32
CA VAL A 229 5.15 -5.49 -6.66
C VAL A 229 4.77 -6.95 -6.81
N PHE A 230 4.30 -7.34 -7.99
CA PHE A 230 3.84 -8.70 -8.24
C PHE A 230 4.07 -9.16 -9.67
N ARG A 231 4.07 -10.48 -9.84
CA ARG A 231 4.00 -11.18 -11.14
C ARG A 231 3.33 -12.54 -10.98
N ASP A 232 3.11 -13.23 -12.09
CA ASP A 232 2.54 -14.58 -12.14
C ASP A 232 1.21 -14.70 -11.37
N ALA A 233 0.24 -13.84 -11.73
CA ALA A 233 -1.06 -13.78 -11.08
C ALA A 233 -1.00 -13.55 -9.56
N GLN A 234 -0.15 -12.59 -9.13
CA GLN A 234 0.17 -12.27 -7.73
C GLN A 234 0.78 -13.41 -6.88
N ARG A 235 1.04 -14.59 -7.45
CA ARG A 235 1.69 -15.70 -6.73
C ARG A 235 3.09 -15.32 -6.23
N LEU A 236 3.81 -14.53 -7.03
CA LEU A 236 5.06 -13.91 -6.60
C LEU A 236 4.78 -12.45 -6.31
N SER A 237 4.69 -12.11 -5.03
CA SER A 237 4.45 -10.75 -4.57
C SER A 237 5.48 -10.32 -3.53
N ARG A 238 5.71 -9.01 -3.43
CA ARG A 238 6.49 -8.36 -2.37
C ARG A 238 5.71 -7.16 -1.87
N ALA A 239 5.77 -6.89 -0.57
CA ALA A 239 5.05 -5.79 0.07
C ALA A 239 6.00 -4.86 0.83
N TRP A 240 5.71 -3.56 0.85
CA TRP A 240 6.36 -2.63 1.77
C TRP A 240 6.01 -2.97 3.22
N SER A 241 4.72 -3.10 3.52
CA SER A 241 4.21 -3.52 4.83
C SER A 241 3.62 -4.94 4.76
N PRO A 242 4.14 -5.90 5.53
CA PRO A 242 3.60 -7.26 5.53
C PRO A 242 2.27 -7.37 6.28
N LEU A 243 1.45 -8.32 5.82
CA LEU A 243 0.15 -8.66 6.37
C LEU A 243 0.25 -9.50 7.64
N LEU A 244 1.32 -10.29 7.80
CA LEU A 244 1.52 -11.17 8.98
C LEU A 244 0.31 -12.10 9.21
N GLY A 245 -0.20 -12.68 8.12
CA GLY A 245 -1.37 -13.56 8.12
C GLY A 245 -2.72 -12.86 8.34
N LYS A 246 -2.76 -11.51 8.41
CA LYS A 246 -4.00 -10.74 8.58
C LYS A 246 -4.66 -10.46 7.24
N GLY A 247 -5.44 -11.42 6.75
CA GLY A 247 -6.29 -11.23 5.57
C GLY A 247 -5.49 -11.15 4.27
N ASN A 248 -5.80 -10.16 3.44
CA ASN A 248 -5.21 -9.96 2.10
C ASN A 248 -4.72 -8.51 1.91
N PHE A 249 -4.34 -8.14 0.69
CA PHE A 249 -3.74 -6.84 0.37
C PHE A 249 -4.61 -5.63 0.72
N HIS A 250 -5.91 -5.83 0.95
CA HIS A 250 -6.83 -4.77 1.35
C HIS A 250 -6.92 -4.56 2.86
N ARG A 251 -6.05 -5.19 3.66
CA ARG A 251 -6.07 -5.03 5.13
C ARG A 251 -5.46 -3.69 5.56
N THR A 252 -6.27 -2.64 5.65
CA THR A 252 -5.75 -1.28 5.92
C THR A 252 -5.09 -1.12 7.28
N SER A 253 -5.43 -1.96 8.27
CA SER A 253 -4.72 -1.99 9.55
C SER A 253 -3.24 -2.42 9.44
N ARG A 254 -2.88 -3.08 8.34
CA ARG A 254 -1.51 -3.47 7.99
C ARG A 254 -0.87 -2.53 6.97
N PHE A 255 -1.54 -1.44 6.58
CA PHE A 255 -0.89 -0.42 5.76
C PHE A 255 0.13 0.34 6.62
N GLY A 256 1.29 0.61 6.02
CA GLY A 256 2.32 1.44 6.63
C GLY A 256 1.84 2.87 6.83
N ARG A 257 2.48 3.60 7.74
CA ARG A 257 2.13 4.98 8.08
C ARG A 257 2.98 5.94 7.29
N VAL A 258 2.35 6.80 6.52
CA VAL A 258 3.01 7.86 5.74
C VAL A 258 2.73 9.20 6.40
N SER A 259 3.76 9.83 6.95
CA SER A 259 3.69 11.18 7.52
C SER A 259 4.16 12.21 6.50
N PHE A 260 3.30 13.17 6.15
CA PHE A 260 3.63 14.23 5.20
C PHE A 260 4.35 15.37 5.87
N ARG A 261 5.41 15.91 5.26
CA ARG A 261 6.17 17.05 5.80
C ARG A 261 6.20 18.25 4.88
#